data_AF-A0A0V1P9P1-F1
#
_entry.id   AF-A0A0V1P9P1-F1
#
_cell.length_a   1.000
_cell.length_b   1.000
_cell.length_c   1.000
_cell.angle_alpha   90.00
_cell.angle_beta   90.00
_cell.angle_gamma   90.00
#
_symmetry.space_group_name_H-M   'P 1'
#
loop_
_entity.id
_entity.type
_entity.pdbx_description
1 polymer ?
#
loop_
_entity_poly.entity_id
_entity_poly.type
_entity_poly.pdbx_seq_one_letter_code
_entity_poly.pdbx_strand_id
1 'polypeptide(L)'
;MKEEDVYETSDLPECEQHIKTEEVFESEHIDSISISPLAAYEVFKAKTLESDQAELGEYFRGYDHKLQVSEESIGEKYNRLRREVDELVKSISSAKESSQSANTAEVLNNEKLTFEEADALQHMLKKLQVEQVIGESSTSVANEQENRLMLITEAFENLKKISPPKKDVKAVQSEEEIARNKITFDFYPNKEQQAFNDQARISQLESRIAQFETLLGVDKKNMQAVLSELNGKSFKEALDELKLQVEMLDTNHLDTIEAPVQFSQYLTYLDGVQQDISKSLSNCSTLLTEVQTVFGKNMEVIKENFEAVKRRIAALKNQS
;
A
#
# COMPACT_ATOMS: atom_id res chain seq x y z
N MET A 1 4.49 -22.79 56.49
CA MET A 1 5.21 -22.37 55.27
C MET A 1 4.36 -22.82 54.11
N LYS A 2 3.89 -21.90 53.26
CA LYS A 2 3.20 -22.26 52.03
C LYS A 2 4.30 -22.58 51.02
N GLU A 3 4.37 -23.83 50.60
CA GLU A 3 5.21 -24.23 49.47
C GLU A 3 4.52 -23.75 48.19
N GLU A 4 5.31 -23.23 47.24
CA GLU A 4 4.81 -22.84 45.93
C GLU A 4 4.42 -24.11 45.16
N ASP A 5 3.22 -24.13 44.61
CA ASP A 5 2.63 -25.31 43.95
C ASP A 5 3.24 -25.56 42.54
N VAL A 6 4.09 -24.64 42.07
CA VAL A 6 4.72 -24.70 40.75
C VAL A 6 6.18 -24.32 40.88
N TYR A 7 7.06 -25.27 40.57
CA TYR A 7 8.50 -25.07 40.48
C TYR A 7 8.92 -25.14 39.01
N GLU A 8 9.08 -23.99 38.38
CA GLU A 8 9.55 -23.87 36.99
C GLU A 8 10.93 -23.22 36.95
N THR A 9 11.74 -23.56 35.95
CA THR A 9 13.00 -22.88 35.66
C THR A 9 12.71 -21.51 35.09
N SER A 10 13.46 -20.48 35.51
CA SER A 10 13.35 -19.13 34.96
C SER A 10 13.53 -19.17 33.43
N ASP A 11 12.51 -18.74 32.68
CA ASP A 11 12.57 -18.69 31.22
C ASP A 11 13.77 -17.84 30.78
N LEU A 12 14.65 -18.46 29.99
CA LEU A 12 15.81 -17.79 29.42
C LEU A 12 15.38 -17.01 28.16
N PRO A 13 15.87 -15.78 27.94
CA PRO A 13 15.49 -14.93 26.82
C PRO A 13 16.08 -15.37 25.46
N GLU A 14 16.58 -16.61 25.35
CA GLU A 14 17.29 -17.10 24.15
C GLU A 14 16.39 -17.10 22.90
N CYS A 15 15.08 -17.27 23.08
CA CYS A 15 14.08 -17.21 22.00
C CYS A 15 13.84 -15.80 21.44
N GLU A 16 14.30 -14.74 22.14
CA GLU A 16 14.13 -13.34 21.73
C GLU A 16 15.37 -12.80 20.98
N GLN A 17 16.43 -13.59 20.87
CA GLN A 17 17.63 -13.18 20.15
C GLN A 17 17.41 -13.30 18.65
N HIS A 18 17.47 -12.17 17.95
CA HIS A 18 17.43 -12.11 16.49
C HIS A 18 18.73 -12.71 15.92
N ILE A 19 18.75 -14.03 15.71
CA ILE A 19 19.83 -14.71 14.99
C ILE A 19 19.71 -14.29 13.52
N LYS A 20 20.57 -13.37 13.07
CA LYS A 20 20.70 -13.07 11.64
C LYS A 20 21.39 -14.27 10.99
N THR A 21 20.61 -15.15 10.38
CA THR A 21 21.12 -16.08 9.36
C THR A 21 21.48 -15.23 8.14
N GLU A 22 22.71 -14.75 8.09
CA GLU A 22 23.26 -14.14 6.88
C GLU A 22 23.50 -15.25 5.86
N GLU A 23 22.63 -15.34 4.86
CA GLU A 23 22.89 -16.13 3.66
C GLU A 23 24.04 -15.44 2.91
N VAL A 24 25.25 -15.94 3.11
CA VAL A 24 26.46 -15.43 2.45
C VAL A 24 26.41 -15.85 0.97
N PHE A 25 25.95 -14.94 0.11
CA PHE A 25 26.02 -15.09 -1.35
C PHE A 25 27.38 -14.67 -1.94
N GLU A 26 28.39 -14.47 -1.10
CA GLU A 26 29.74 -14.11 -1.54
C GLU A 26 30.47 -15.37 -2.01
N SER A 27 30.52 -15.56 -3.34
CA SER A 27 31.33 -16.61 -3.94
C SER A 27 32.35 -15.99 -4.89
N GLU A 28 33.58 -16.48 -4.84
CA GLU A 28 34.71 -16.00 -5.67
C GLU A 28 34.48 -16.18 -7.18
N HIS A 29 33.48 -16.99 -7.58
CA HIS A 29 33.21 -17.39 -8.96
C HIS A 29 31.92 -16.79 -9.53
N ILE A 30 31.17 -15.99 -8.77
CA ILE A 30 29.90 -15.39 -9.18
C ILE A 30 29.96 -13.89 -8.91
N ASP A 31 29.82 -13.10 -9.97
CA ASP A 31 29.65 -11.66 -9.86
C ASP A 31 28.24 -11.35 -9.33
N SER A 32 28.16 -10.68 -8.18
CA SER A 32 26.91 -10.19 -7.62
C SER A 32 26.52 -8.86 -8.30
N ILE A 33 25.57 -8.92 -9.23
CA ILE A 33 25.06 -7.72 -9.89
C ILE A 33 23.88 -7.16 -9.08
N SER A 34 24.07 -6.02 -8.44
CA SER A 34 22.97 -5.27 -7.82
C SER A 34 22.12 -4.60 -8.90
N ILE A 35 20.94 -5.17 -9.17
CA ILE A 35 20.00 -4.57 -10.13
C ILE A 35 19.23 -3.47 -9.42
N SER A 36 19.41 -2.23 -9.87
CA SER A 36 18.56 -1.10 -9.47
C SER A 36 17.46 -0.91 -10.52
N PRO A 37 16.17 -1.16 -10.19
CA PRO A 37 15.08 -1.00 -11.14
C PRO A 37 14.96 0.43 -11.68
N LEU A 38 15.30 1.43 -10.87
CA LEU A 38 15.27 2.84 -11.26
C LEU A 38 16.35 3.15 -12.29
N ALA A 39 17.58 2.69 -12.07
CA ALA A 39 18.68 2.87 -13.02
C ALA A 39 18.40 2.14 -14.35
N ALA A 40 17.86 0.92 -14.28
CA ALA A 40 17.45 0.19 -15.48
C ALA A 40 16.34 0.94 -16.24
N TYR A 41 15.33 1.44 -15.53
CA TYR A 41 14.25 2.21 -16.14
C TYR A 41 14.78 3.45 -16.89
N GLU A 42 15.70 4.21 -16.32
CA GLU A 42 16.30 5.37 -16.99
C GLU A 42 17.02 4.99 -18.30
N VAL A 43 17.70 3.84 -18.34
CA VAL A 43 18.40 3.35 -19.54
C VAL A 43 17.43 2.97 -20.67
N PHE A 44 16.23 2.50 -20.34
CA PHE A 44 15.27 1.99 -21.32
C PHE A 44 14.07 2.91 -21.57
N LYS A 45 13.84 3.95 -20.76
CA LYS A 45 12.69 4.86 -20.86
C LYS A 45 12.50 5.47 -22.26
N ALA A 46 13.60 5.77 -22.95
CA ALA A 46 13.59 6.38 -24.28
C ALA A 46 13.69 5.36 -25.43
N LYS A 47 13.82 4.06 -25.14
CA LYS A 47 13.94 3.01 -26.15
C LYS A 47 12.57 2.39 -26.38
N THR A 48 12.02 2.61 -27.57
CA THR A 48 10.79 1.95 -28.04
C THR A 48 11.15 0.85 -29.02
N LEU A 49 10.33 -0.20 -29.07
CA LEU A 49 10.44 -1.25 -30.07
C LEU A 49 9.36 -1.01 -31.12
N GLU A 50 9.76 -0.89 -32.39
CA GLU A 50 8.84 -0.87 -33.53
C GLU A 50 8.53 -2.32 -33.93
N SER A 51 7.24 -2.69 -33.98
CA SER A 51 6.80 -4.05 -34.29
C SER A 51 6.71 -4.30 -35.80
N ASP A 52 7.66 -3.81 -36.59
CA ASP A 52 7.49 -3.75 -38.04
C ASP A 52 7.69 -5.11 -38.74
N GLN A 53 8.18 -6.14 -38.02
CA GLN A 53 8.50 -7.47 -38.59
C GLN A 53 8.26 -8.64 -37.61
N ALA A 54 7.39 -8.48 -36.61
CA ALA A 54 7.15 -9.52 -35.61
C ALA A 54 5.99 -10.48 -35.97
N GLU A 55 5.69 -10.64 -37.27
CA GLU A 55 4.72 -11.61 -37.75
C GLU A 55 5.43 -12.88 -38.23
N LEU A 56 5.46 -13.90 -37.38
CA LEU A 56 5.69 -15.29 -37.80
C LEU A 56 4.41 -15.79 -38.48
N GLY A 57 4.13 -15.35 -39.72
CA GLY A 57 2.90 -15.77 -40.40
C GLY A 57 2.61 -15.30 -41.81
N GLU A 58 3.34 -14.34 -42.40
CA GLU A 58 2.95 -13.79 -43.70
C GLU A 58 3.96 -14.04 -44.82
N TYR A 59 3.41 -14.41 -45.98
CA TYR A 59 4.09 -14.59 -47.24
C TYR A 59 4.79 -13.28 -47.66
N PHE A 60 6.05 -13.09 -47.24
CA PHE A 60 6.94 -12.14 -47.89
C PHE A 60 7.23 -12.63 -49.32
N ARG A 61 6.33 -12.34 -50.26
CA ARG A 61 6.66 -12.38 -51.69
C ARG A 61 7.60 -11.21 -51.96
N GLY A 62 8.90 -11.50 -51.92
CA GLY A 62 9.91 -10.59 -52.45
C GLY A 62 9.54 -10.16 -53.87
N TYR A 63 9.66 -8.85 -54.13
CA TYR A 63 9.31 -8.13 -55.36
C TYR A 63 7.83 -7.78 -55.54
N ASP A 64 7.31 -6.89 -54.69
CA ASP A 64 6.09 -6.16 -55.00
C ASP A 64 6.45 -4.91 -55.82
N HIS A 65 6.46 -5.06 -57.15
CA HIS A 65 6.47 -3.92 -58.05
C HIS A 65 5.08 -3.29 -57.95
N LYS A 66 4.96 -2.20 -57.19
CA LYS A 66 3.76 -1.35 -57.15
C LYS A 66 3.44 -0.86 -58.56
N LEU A 67 2.66 -1.64 -59.30
CA LEU A 67 1.91 -1.16 -60.45
C LEU A 67 0.89 -0.19 -59.88
N GLN A 68 1.14 1.09 -60.15
CA GLN A 68 0.28 2.22 -59.85
C GLN A 68 -1.01 2.09 -60.67
N VAL A 69 -1.89 1.19 -60.25
CA VAL A 69 -3.28 1.13 -60.69
C VAL A 69 -4.10 1.68 -59.54
N SER A 70 -4.84 2.76 -59.84
CA SER A 70 -5.74 3.50 -58.96
C SER A 70 -6.29 2.65 -57.81
N GLU A 71 -6.13 3.12 -56.57
CA GLU A 71 -6.65 2.49 -55.35
C GLU A 71 -8.18 2.46 -55.40
N GLU A 72 -8.74 1.44 -56.05
CA GLU A 72 -10.18 1.16 -55.98
C GLU A 72 -10.54 0.77 -54.55
N SER A 73 -11.62 1.36 -54.03
CA SER A 73 -12.15 0.98 -52.73
C SER A 73 -12.52 -0.52 -52.73
N ILE A 74 -12.39 -1.19 -51.59
CA ILE A 74 -12.66 -2.63 -51.44
C ILE A 74 -14.07 -2.99 -51.96
N GLY A 75 -15.04 -2.11 -51.77
CA GLY A 75 -16.40 -2.27 -52.32
C GLY A 75 -16.46 -2.12 -53.85
N GLU A 76 -15.71 -1.20 -54.44
CA GLU A 76 -15.63 -1.00 -55.89
C GLU A 76 -14.95 -2.19 -56.57
N LYS A 77 -13.84 -2.67 -56.00
CA LYS A 77 -13.11 -3.85 -56.48
C LYS A 77 -13.99 -5.11 -56.42
N TYR A 78 -14.75 -5.28 -55.33
CA TYR A 78 -15.72 -6.37 -55.21
C TYR A 78 -16.80 -6.30 -56.29
N ASN A 79 -17.36 -5.11 -56.51
CA ASN A 79 -18.39 -4.89 -57.53
C ASN A 79 -17.87 -5.09 -58.96
N ARG A 80 -16.62 -4.72 -59.25
CA ARG A 80 -15.96 -4.99 -60.53
C ARG A 80 -15.75 -6.49 -60.74
N LEU A 81 -15.15 -7.17 -59.76
CA LEU A 81 -14.88 -8.61 -59.84
C LEU A 81 -16.17 -9.41 -59.98
N ARG A 82 -17.25 -9.00 -59.32
CA ARG A 82 -18.58 -9.61 -59.48
C ARG A 82 -19.09 -9.54 -60.91
N ARG A 83 -18.93 -8.38 -61.57
CA ARG A 83 -19.33 -8.20 -62.98
C ARG A 83 -18.45 -9.01 -63.93
N GLU A 84 -17.14 -9.02 -63.71
CA GLU A 84 -16.19 -9.79 -64.53
C GLU A 84 -16.47 -11.31 -64.43
N VAL A 85 -16.73 -11.83 -63.23
CA VAL A 85 -17.10 -13.25 -63.04
C VAL A 85 -18.47 -13.55 -63.67
N ASP A 86 -19.45 -12.65 -63.55
CA ASP A 86 -20.76 -12.81 -64.20
C ASP A 86 -20.65 -12.78 -65.74
N GLU A 87 -19.75 -11.97 -66.30
CA GLU A 87 -19.45 -11.91 -67.74
C GLU A 87 -18.70 -13.15 -68.23
N LEU A 88 -17.79 -13.69 -67.42
CA LEU A 88 -17.10 -14.95 -67.70
C LEU A 88 -18.09 -16.13 -67.75
N VAL A 89 -18.99 -16.25 -66.78
CA VAL A 89 -20.04 -17.28 -66.76
C VAL A 89 -20.94 -17.18 -67.99
N LYS A 90 -21.32 -15.96 -68.40
CA LYS A 90 -22.07 -15.72 -69.64
C LYS A 90 -21.28 -16.12 -70.89
N SER A 91 -20.00 -15.78 -70.93
CA SER A 91 -19.11 -16.10 -72.06
C SER A 91 -18.97 -17.61 -72.23
N ILE A 92 -18.74 -18.35 -71.14
CA ILE A 92 -18.69 -19.83 -71.14
C ILE A 92 -20.02 -20.44 -71.55
N SER A 93 -21.15 -19.87 -71.08
CA SER A 93 -22.48 -20.35 -71.47
C SER A 93 -22.76 -20.15 -72.97
N SER A 94 -22.39 -18.99 -73.51
CA SER A 94 -22.51 -18.71 -74.95
C SER A 94 -21.57 -19.56 -75.80
N ALA A 95 -20.36 -19.85 -75.31
CA ALA A 95 -19.41 -20.73 -75.96
C ALA A 95 -19.96 -22.17 -76.01
N LYS A 96 -20.53 -22.66 -74.91
CA LYS A 96 -21.20 -23.97 -74.84
C LYS A 96 -22.36 -24.09 -75.83
N GLU A 97 -23.16 -23.04 -75.99
CA GLU A 97 -24.24 -22.99 -77.00
C GLU A 97 -23.68 -23.02 -78.43
N SER A 98 -22.53 -22.40 -78.68
CA SER A 98 -21.86 -22.46 -79.99
C SER A 98 -21.22 -23.84 -80.26
N SER A 99 -20.65 -24.48 -79.23
CA SER A 99 -19.98 -25.80 -79.29
C SER A 99 -20.96 -26.97 -79.42
N GLN A 100 -22.24 -26.80 -79.10
CA GLN A 100 -23.28 -27.82 -79.37
C GLN A 100 -23.42 -28.17 -80.86
N SER A 101 -22.89 -27.36 -81.77
CA SER A 101 -22.88 -27.63 -83.21
C SER A 101 -21.70 -28.50 -83.69
N ALA A 102 -20.69 -28.77 -82.85
CA ALA A 102 -19.52 -29.57 -83.20
C ALA A 102 -19.23 -30.63 -82.13
N ASN A 103 -19.70 -31.86 -82.35
CA ASN A 103 -19.48 -33.00 -81.47
C ASN A 103 -17.98 -33.37 -81.35
N THR A 104 -17.28 -32.78 -80.38
CA THR A 104 -15.99 -33.27 -79.88
C THR A 104 -16.07 -33.39 -78.36
N ALA A 105 -16.17 -34.62 -77.86
CA ALA A 105 -16.47 -34.92 -76.46
C ALA A 105 -15.40 -34.44 -75.46
N GLU A 106 -14.19 -34.14 -75.93
CA GLU A 106 -13.09 -33.63 -75.09
C GLU A 106 -13.21 -32.12 -74.80
N VAL A 107 -13.76 -31.33 -75.73
CA VAL A 107 -14.01 -29.89 -75.53
C VAL A 107 -15.12 -29.67 -74.49
N LEU A 108 -16.17 -30.50 -74.55
CA LEU A 108 -17.29 -30.44 -73.60
C LEU A 108 -16.91 -30.78 -72.15
N ASN A 109 -15.87 -31.60 -71.92
CA ASN A 109 -15.41 -31.91 -70.56
C ASN A 109 -14.58 -30.77 -69.96
N ASN A 110 -13.71 -30.14 -70.75
CA ASN A 110 -12.99 -28.94 -70.32
C ASN A 110 -13.96 -27.76 -70.10
N GLU A 111 -14.94 -27.57 -70.97
CA GLU A 111 -15.97 -26.53 -70.82
C GLU A 111 -16.84 -26.76 -69.55
N LYS A 112 -17.19 -28.00 -69.23
CA LYS A 112 -17.93 -28.32 -67.98
C LYS A 112 -17.11 -28.01 -66.73
N LEU A 113 -15.84 -28.39 -66.71
CA LEU A 113 -14.92 -28.06 -65.62
C LEU A 113 -14.79 -26.53 -65.46
N THR A 114 -14.64 -25.79 -66.56
CA THR A 114 -14.56 -24.32 -66.49
C THR A 114 -15.86 -23.67 -66.02
N PHE A 115 -17.02 -24.27 -66.33
CA PHE A 115 -18.31 -23.77 -65.85
C PHE A 115 -18.49 -24.05 -64.35
N GLU A 116 -18.15 -25.24 -63.88
CA GLU A 116 -18.23 -25.62 -62.46
C GLU A 116 -17.25 -24.79 -61.60
N GLU A 117 -16.04 -24.53 -62.10
CA GLU A 117 -15.05 -23.66 -61.45
C GLU A 117 -15.51 -22.19 -61.43
N ALA A 118 -16.09 -21.68 -62.52
CA ALA A 118 -16.61 -20.31 -62.58
C ALA A 118 -17.82 -20.12 -61.65
N ASP A 119 -18.70 -21.12 -61.55
CA ASP A 119 -19.85 -21.10 -60.62
C ASP A 119 -19.38 -21.20 -59.16
N ALA A 120 -18.36 -22.01 -58.87
CA ALA A 120 -17.72 -22.07 -57.56
C ALA A 120 -17.08 -20.73 -57.16
N LEU A 121 -16.41 -20.03 -58.09
CA LEU A 121 -15.88 -18.69 -57.88
C LEU A 121 -17.00 -17.67 -57.62
N GLN A 122 -18.10 -17.73 -58.37
CA GLN A 122 -19.26 -16.87 -58.16
C GLN A 122 -19.89 -17.11 -56.78
N HIS A 123 -20.00 -18.37 -56.35
CA HIS A 123 -20.47 -18.74 -55.03
C HIS A 123 -19.54 -18.27 -53.91
N MET A 124 -18.22 -18.40 -54.09
CA MET A 124 -17.24 -17.94 -53.13
C MET A 124 -17.28 -16.41 -52.99
N LEU A 125 -17.39 -15.69 -54.11
CA LEU A 125 -17.51 -14.23 -54.11
C LEU A 125 -18.83 -13.78 -53.45
N LYS A 126 -19.95 -14.45 -53.75
CA LYS A 126 -21.23 -14.21 -53.07
C LYS A 126 -21.13 -14.50 -51.57
N LYS A 127 -20.37 -15.52 -51.14
CA LYS A 127 -20.15 -15.87 -49.73
C LYS A 127 -19.26 -14.86 -49.00
N LEU A 128 -18.33 -14.23 -49.71
CA LEU A 128 -17.46 -13.18 -49.19
C LEU A 128 -18.23 -11.90 -48.78
N GLN A 129 -19.53 -11.78 -49.10
CA GLN A 129 -20.50 -10.75 -48.64
C GLN A 129 -19.88 -9.47 -48.06
N VAL A 130 -19.05 -8.81 -48.87
CA VAL A 130 -18.34 -7.59 -48.48
C VAL A 130 -19.34 -6.50 -48.07
N GLU A 131 -20.52 -6.51 -48.67
CA GLU A 131 -21.66 -5.63 -48.37
C GLU A 131 -22.22 -5.82 -46.94
N GLN A 132 -22.15 -7.02 -46.37
CA GLN A 132 -22.56 -7.29 -44.99
C GLN A 132 -21.49 -6.91 -43.96
N VAL A 133 -20.21 -6.98 -44.35
CA VAL A 133 -19.07 -6.56 -43.52
C VAL A 133 -18.87 -5.03 -43.57
N ILE A 134 -19.19 -4.41 -44.70
CA ILE A 134 -19.03 -2.97 -44.94
C ILE A 134 -20.34 -2.20 -44.63
N GLY A 135 -21.50 -2.87 -44.60
CA GLY A 135 -22.82 -2.26 -44.35
C GLY A 135 -23.28 -1.35 -45.49
N GLU A 136 -24.60 -1.20 -45.68
CA GLU A 136 -25.23 -0.30 -46.68
C GLU A 136 -24.81 1.18 -46.54
N SER A 137 -24.05 1.54 -45.51
CA SER A 137 -23.76 2.92 -45.11
C SER A 137 -22.31 3.37 -45.33
N SER A 138 -21.39 2.50 -45.75
CA SER A 138 -19.95 2.86 -45.81
C SER A 138 -19.46 3.29 -47.20
N THR A 139 -20.36 3.68 -48.10
CA THR A 139 -19.91 4.49 -49.25
C THR A 139 -19.69 5.92 -48.76
N SER A 140 -18.43 6.20 -48.37
CA SER A 140 -17.88 7.48 -47.90
C SER A 140 -17.73 7.63 -46.38
N VAL A 141 -16.66 7.02 -45.86
CA VAL A 141 -16.03 7.43 -44.58
C VAL A 141 -15.63 8.92 -44.60
N ALA A 142 -15.54 9.55 -45.78
CA ALA A 142 -15.25 10.98 -45.90
C ALA A 142 -16.44 11.90 -45.52
N ASN A 143 -17.69 11.44 -45.62
CA ASN A 143 -18.89 12.30 -45.46
C ASN A 143 -19.64 12.10 -44.14
N GLU A 144 -19.18 11.21 -43.25
CA GLU A 144 -19.87 10.88 -42.00
C GLU A 144 -19.87 12.05 -40.98
N GLN A 145 -18.85 12.90 -41.02
CA GLN A 145 -18.78 14.11 -40.19
C GLN A 145 -19.71 15.21 -40.71
N GLU A 146 -19.73 15.46 -42.03
CA GLU A 146 -20.58 16.48 -42.63
C GLU A 146 -22.06 16.15 -42.52
N ASN A 147 -22.45 14.90 -42.76
CA ASN A 147 -23.85 14.47 -42.64
C ASN A 147 -24.34 14.54 -41.18
N ARG A 148 -23.49 14.16 -40.21
CA ARG A 148 -23.81 14.31 -38.78
C ARG A 148 -23.89 15.76 -38.35
N LEU A 149 -22.98 16.62 -38.82
CA LEU A 149 -23.01 18.05 -38.53
C LEU A 149 -24.26 18.69 -39.13
N MET A 150 -24.65 18.32 -40.35
CA MET A 150 -25.88 18.78 -41.01
C MET A 150 -27.13 18.40 -40.21
N LEU A 151 -27.23 17.13 -39.78
CA LEU A 151 -28.30 16.63 -38.90
C LEU A 151 -28.36 17.37 -37.56
N ILE A 152 -27.20 17.62 -36.95
CA ILE A 152 -27.11 18.36 -35.68
C ILE A 152 -27.49 19.83 -35.89
N THR A 153 -27.03 20.48 -36.96
CA THR A 153 -27.40 21.87 -37.27
C THR A 153 -28.88 22.00 -37.61
N GLU A 154 -29.48 21.04 -38.31
CA GLU A 154 -30.91 21.03 -38.60
C GLU A 154 -31.73 20.83 -37.31
N ALA A 155 -31.27 19.95 -36.41
CA ALA A 155 -31.88 19.80 -35.08
C ALA A 155 -31.78 21.10 -34.25
N PHE A 156 -30.65 21.81 -34.29
CA PHE A 156 -30.50 23.11 -33.63
C PHE A 156 -31.35 24.22 -34.27
N GLU A 157 -31.47 24.27 -35.59
CA GLU A 157 -32.36 25.18 -36.31
C GLU A 157 -33.84 24.93 -35.94
N ASN A 158 -34.24 23.66 -35.83
CA ASN A 158 -35.59 23.29 -35.41
C ASN A 158 -35.86 23.62 -33.94
N LEU A 159 -34.85 23.53 -33.06
CA LEU A 159 -34.93 23.98 -31.67
C LEU A 159 -35.02 25.51 -31.56
N LYS A 160 -34.33 26.26 -32.43
CA LYS A 160 -34.33 27.73 -32.44
C LYS A 160 -35.65 28.33 -32.92
N LYS A 161 -36.40 27.61 -33.76
CA LYS A 161 -37.78 27.95 -34.17
C LYS A 161 -38.77 27.86 -33.00
N ILE A 162 -38.44 27.12 -31.94
CA ILE A 162 -39.19 27.06 -30.69
C ILE A 162 -38.62 28.12 -29.73
N SER A 163 -38.79 29.40 -30.07
CA SER A 163 -38.51 30.51 -29.15
C SER A 163 -39.52 30.46 -27.98
N PRO A 164 -39.12 30.80 -26.73
CA PRO A 164 -40.07 30.86 -25.62
C PRO A 164 -41.16 31.90 -25.90
N PRO A 165 -42.43 31.64 -25.53
CA PRO A 165 -43.48 32.63 -25.68
C PRO A 165 -43.17 33.84 -24.81
N LYS A 166 -43.06 35.01 -25.44
CA LYS A 166 -43.12 36.29 -24.73
C LYS A 166 -44.47 36.34 -24.02
N LYS A 167 -44.44 36.69 -22.72
CA LYS A 167 -45.62 37.03 -21.92
C LYS A 167 -46.48 38.00 -22.73
N ASP A 168 -47.59 37.54 -23.25
CA ASP A 168 -48.91 38.10 -23.00
C ASP A 168 -49.98 37.37 -23.82
N VAL A 169 -51.15 37.29 -23.20
CA VAL A 169 -52.46 36.85 -23.73
C VAL A 169 -52.77 35.36 -23.64
N LYS A 170 -53.84 35.10 -22.88
CA LYS A 170 -54.53 33.83 -22.66
C LYS A 170 -54.92 33.18 -24.00
N ALA A 171 -54.42 31.97 -24.25
CA ALA A 171 -55.07 31.00 -25.13
C ALA A 171 -54.93 29.62 -24.48
N VAL A 172 -56.07 28.98 -24.27
CA VAL A 172 -56.18 27.60 -23.80
C VAL A 172 -55.53 26.71 -24.86
N GLN A 173 -54.40 26.10 -24.53
CA GLN A 173 -53.85 24.96 -25.26
C GLN A 173 -54.14 23.70 -24.46
N SER A 174 -54.60 22.66 -25.14
CA SER A 174 -54.93 21.36 -24.54
C SER A 174 -53.68 20.73 -23.90
N GLU A 175 -53.88 19.97 -22.82
CA GLU A 175 -52.79 19.32 -22.04
C GLU A 175 -51.85 18.45 -22.89
N GLU A 176 -52.28 18.01 -24.07
CA GLU A 176 -51.50 17.23 -25.04
C GLU A 176 -50.41 18.05 -25.78
N GLU A 177 -50.60 19.35 -26.02
CA GLU A 177 -49.59 20.20 -26.69
C GLU A 177 -48.45 20.62 -25.76
N ILE A 178 -48.75 20.78 -24.48
CA ILE A 178 -47.74 21.09 -23.45
C ILE A 178 -46.84 19.87 -23.21
N ALA A 179 -47.39 18.65 -23.33
CA ALA A 179 -46.61 17.41 -23.24
C ALA A 179 -45.65 17.22 -24.43
N ARG A 180 -46.06 17.60 -25.65
CA ARG A 180 -45.19 17.56 -26.84
C ARG A 180 -44.00 18.53 -26.78
N ASN A 181 -44.12 19.60 -25.99
CA ASN A 181 -43.08 20.64 -25.83
C ASN A 181 -42.36 20.59 -24.47
N LYS A 182 -42.47 19.47 -23.72
CA LYS A 182 -41.79 19.33 -22.43
C LYS A 182 -40.45 18.62 -22.60
N ILE A 183 -39.36 19.39 -22.51
CA ILE A 183 -38.01 18.85 -22.44
C ILE A 183 -37.79 18.33 -21.02
N THR A 184 -37.76 17.00 -20.86
CA THR A 184 -37.40 16.35 -19.61
C THR A 184 -35.89 16.16 -19.59
N PHE A 185 -35.20 16.88 -18.71
CA PHE A 185 -33.78 16.66 -18.45
C PHE A 185 -33.63 15.65 -17.32
N ASP A 186 -33.27 14.43 -17.66
CA ASP A 186 -32.93 13.40 -16.68
C ASP A 186 -31.45 13.55 -16.32
N PHE A 187 -31.20 14.09 -15.13
CA PHE A 187 -29.85 14.18 -14.57
C PHE A 187 -29.46 12.84 -13.98
N TYR A 188 -28.58 12.12 -14.68
CA TYR A 188 -27.95 10.93 -14.12
C TYR A 188 -26.72 11.33 -13.30
N PRO A 189 -26.63 10.95 -12.03
CA PRO A 189 -25.42 11.20 -11.25
C PRO A 189 -24.25 10.45 -11.89
N ASN A 190 -23.17 11.17 -12.20
CA ASN A 190 -21.93 10.58 -12.68
C ASN A 190 -21.20 9.91 -11.51
N LYS A 191 -21.60 8.66 -11.21
CA LYS A 191 -21.03 7.85 -10.12
C LYS A 191 -19.54 7.58 -10.32
N GLU A 192 -19.08 7.48 -11.57
CA GLU A 192 -17.68 7.24 -11.91
C GLU A 192 -16.80 8.43 -11.50
N GLN A 193 -17.24 9.66 -11.75
CA GLN A 193 -16.51 10.86 -11.32
C GLN A 193 -16.43 10.97 -9.79
N GLN A 194 -17.50 10.59 -9.07
CA GLN A 194 -17.49 10.59 -7.60
C GLN A 194 -16.52 9.53 -7.06
N ALA A 195 -16.59 8.31 -7.58
CA ALA A 195 -15.66 7.24 -7.20
C ALA A 195 -14.21 7.60 -7.51
N PHE A 196 -13.95 8.25 -8.65
CA PHE A 196 -12.63 8.76 -9.00
C PHE A 196 -12.15 9.83 -8.01
N ASN A 197 -13.00 10.77 -7.61
CA ASN A 197 -12.65 11.81 -6.63
C ASN A 197 -12.38 11.22 -5.24
N ASP A 198 -13.16 10.22 -4.82
CA ASP A 198 -12.96 9.53 -3.55
C ASP A 198 -11.66 8.71 -3.57
N GLN A 199 -11.40 7.98 -4.66
CA GLN A 199 -10.14 7.25 -4.86
C GLN A 199 -8.94 8.21 -4.88
N ALA A 200 -9.04 9.36 -5.53
CA ALA A 200 -7.97 10.36 -5.54
C ALA A 200 -7.66 10.88 -4.13
N ARG A 201 -8.69 11.11 -3.29
CA ARG A 201 -8.51 11.50 -1.89
C ARG A 201 -7.86 10.38 -1.07
N ILE A 202 -8.27 9.14 -1.28
CA ILE A 202 -7.68 7.97 -0.61
C ILE A 202 -6.21 7.84 -0.99
N SER A 203 -5.87 7.91 -2.27
CA SER A 203 -4.47 7.82 -2.73
C SER A 203 -3.60 8.99 -2.23
N GLN A 204 -4.16 10.19 -2.06
CA GLN A 204 -3.45 11.30 -1.40
C GLN A 204 -3.15 11.01 0.07
N LEU A 205 -4.11 10.43 0.80
CA LEU A 205 -3.92 10.02 2.19
C LEU A 205 -2.90 8.88 2.29
N GLU A 206 -2.98 7.88 1.43
CA GLU A 206 -2.01 6.78 1.34
C GLU A 206 -0.60 7.29 1.07
N SER A 207 -0.42 8.23 0.13
CA SER A 207 0.89 8.84 -0.12
C SER A 207 1.45 9.57 1.10
N ARG A 208 0.60 10.30 1.84
CA ARG A 208 1.01 10.96 3.09
C ARG A 208 1.35 9.95 4.18
N ILE A 209 0.58 8.88 4.31
CA ILE A 209 0.86 7.79 5.26
C ILE A 209 2.19 7.12 4.90
N ALA A 210 2.42 6.79 3.63
CA ALA A 210 3.68 6.21 3.17
C ALA A 210 4.89 7.14 3.43
N GLN A 211 4.72 8.46 3.27
CA GLN A 211 5.75 9.43 3.67
C GLN A 211 5.99 9.41 5.17
N PHE A 212 4.94 9.34 6.00
CA PHE A 212 5.09 9.21 7.44
C PHE A 212 5.77 7.89 7.82
N GLU A 213 5.45 6.78 7.18
CA GLU A 213 6.09 5.47 7.39
C GLU A 213 7.58 5.50 7.00
N THR A 214 7.91 6.14 5.88
CA THR A 214 9.29 6.32 5.43
C THR A 214 10.09 7.19 6.41
N LEU A 215 9.50 8.29 6.88
CA LEU A 215 10.14 9.19 7.86
C LEU A 215 10.29 8.53 9.24
N LEU A 216 9.31 7.74 9.67
CA LEU A 216 9.43 6.94 10.87
C LEU A 216 10.43 5.79 10.69
N GLY A 217 10.80 5.44 9.45
CA GLY A 217 11.80 4.40 9.15
C GLY A 217 11.39 3.03 9.67
N VAL A 218 10.09 2.78 9.81
CA VAL A 218 9.54 1.59 10.43
C VAL A 218 9.56 0.45 9.42
N ASP A 219 10.72 -0.19 9.29
CA ASP A 219 10.68 -1.61 8.97
C ASP A 219 9.96 -2.30 10.12
N LYS A 220 8.95 -3.10 9.82
CA LYS A 220 8.23 -3.91 10.83
C LYS A 220 9.17 -4.69 11.75
N LYS A 221 10.34 -5.08 11.22
CA LYS A 221 11.46 -5.72 11.94
C LYS A 221 12.20 -4.77 12.89
N ASN A 222 12.51 -3.55 12.44
CA ASN A 222 13.19 -2.54 13.26
C ASN A 222 12.25 -2.00 14.35
N MET A 223 10.95 -1.88 14.05
CA MET A 223 9.94 -1.54 15.06
C MET A 223 9.83 -2.63 16.12
N GLN A 224 9.83 -3.91 15.75
CA GLN A 224 9.85 -4.99 16.73
C GLN A 224 11.13 -4.95 17.57
N ALA A 225 12.30 -4.73 16.97
CA ALA A 225 13.55 -4.61 17.71
C ALA A 225 13.57 -3.41 18.67
N VAL A 226 13.13 -2.23 18.21
CA VAL A 226 13.07 -1.00 19.00
C VAL A 226 11.94 -1.07 20.04
N LEU A 227 10.79 -1.65 19.74
CA LEU A 227 9.71 -1.89 20.72
C LEU A 227 10.10 -2.95 21.76
N SER A 228 10.92 -3.95 21.40
CA SER A 228 11.51 -4.89 22.34
C SER A 228 12.51 -4.19 23.27
N GLU A 229 13.42 -3.35 22.74
CA GLU A 229 14.31 -2.54 23.57
C GLU A 229 13.55 -1.51 24.44
N LEU A 230 12.41 -1.03 23.96
CA LEU A 230 11.54 -0.08 24.67
C LEU A 230 10.48 -0.76 25.54
N ASN A 231 10.50 -2.09 25.72
CA ASN A 231 9.53 -2.82 26.54
C ASN A 231 8.06 -2.47 26.21
N GLY A 232 7.73 -2.27 24.93
CA GLY A 232 6.39 -1.91 24.47
C GLY A 232 5.95 -0.47 24.76
N LYS A 233 6.85 0.42 25.20
CA LYS A 233 6.58 1.85 25.37
C LYS A 233 6.35 2.52 24.01
N SER A 234 5.44 3.50 23.97
CA SER A 234 5.20 4.31 22.77
C SER A 234 6.48 5.03 22.33
N PHE A 235 6.69 5.26 21.02
CA PHE A 235 7.81 6.08 20.53
C PHE A 235 7.90 7.45 21.24
N LYS A 236 6.75 8.00 21.65
CA LYS A 236 6.70 9.23 22.45
C LYS A 236 7.29 9.04 23.85
N GLU A 237 6.98 7.94 24.53
CA GLU A 237 7.50 7.65 25.87
C GLU A 237 9.01 7.37 25.82
N ALA A 238 9.48 6.70 24.77
CA ALA A 238 10.88 6.53 24.46
C ALA A 238 11.60 7.87 24.24
N LEU A 239 10.96 8.76 23.47
CA LEU A 239 11.45 10.10 23.23
C LEU A 239 11.45 10.94 24.51
N ASP A 240 10.43 10.82 25.35
CA ASP A 240 10.33 11.51 26.64
C ASP A 240 11.41 11.00 27.61
N GLU A 241 11.71 9.69 27.59
CA GLU A 241 12.78 9.07 28.38
C GLU A 241 14.18 9.47 27.87
N LEU A 242 14.40 9.47 26.55
CA LEU A 242 15.64 9.95 25.95
C LEU A 242 15.81 11.45 26.20
N LYS A 243 14.73 12.23 26.10
CA LYS A 243 14.74 13.66 26.43
C LYS A 243 15.11 13.88 27.89
N LEU A 244 14.57 13.10 28.81
CA LEU A 244 14.94 13.13 30.22
C LEU A 244 16.42 12.75 30.40
N GLN A 245 16.92 11.72 29.71
CA GLN A 245 18.33 11.34 29.71
C GLN A 245 19.24 12.44 29.13
N VAL A 246 18.80 13.15 28.08
CA VAL A 246 19.53 14.29 27.50
C VAL A 246 19.49 15.51 28.43
N GLU A 247 18.38 15.75 29.12
CA GLU A 247 18.27 16.76 30.17
C GLU A 247 19.17 16.41 31.37
N MET A 248 19.37 15.13 31.69
CA MET A 248 20.36 14.69 32.69
C MET A 248 21.82 14.87 32.25
N LEU A 249 22.07 14.91 30.93
CA LEU A 249 23.38 15.21 30.37
C LEU A 249 23.71 16.70 30.35
N ASP A 250 22.74 17.58 30.63
CA ASP A 250 23.01 19.00 30.85
C ASP A 250 23.76 19.16 32.17
N THR A 251 25.01 19.60 32.08
CA THR A 251 25.92 19.79 33.23
C THR A 251 25.34 20.71 34.30
N ASN A 252 24.42 21.61 33.93
CA ASN A 252 23.77 22.51 34.88
C ASN A 252 22.69 21.80 35.72
N HIS A 253 22.09 20.73 35.20
CA HIS A 253 21.08 19.95 35.90
C HIS A 253 21.68 18.89 36.83
N LEU A 254 22.91 18.44 36.53
CA LEU A 254 23.69 17.58 37.42
C LEU A 254 23.94 18.26 38.77
N ASP A 255 24.32 19.53 38.81
CA ASP A 255 24.50 20.29 40.06
C ASP A 255 23.21 20.39 40.88
N THR A 256 22.05 20.57 40.22
CA THR A 256 20.74 20.62 40.90
C THR A 256 20.24 19.27 41.40
N ILE A 257 20.67 18.15 40.82
CA ILE A 257 20.34 16.78 41.28
C ILE A 257 21.39 16.28 42.29
N GLU A 258 22.64 16.70 42.16
CA GLU A 258 23.72 16.36 43.08
C GLU A 258 23.53 16.99 44.46
N ALA A 259 23.07 18.25 44.53
CA ALA A 259 22.75 18.91 45.80
C ALA A 259 21.75 18.13 46.70
N PRO A 260 20.56 17.70 46.23
CA PRO A 260 19.61 16.94 47.05
C PRO A 260 20.11 15.53 47.37
N VAL A 261 20.85 14.87 46.46
CA VAL A 261 21.43 13.55 46.71
C VAL A 261 22.52 13.62 47.80
N GLN A 262 23.45 14.59 47.70
CA GLN A 262 24.45 14.84 48.73
C GLN A 262 23.80 15.19 50.08
N PHE A 263 22.76 16.03 50.07
CA PHE A 263 22.00 16.36 51.28
C PHE A 263 21.36 15.11 51.93
N SER A 264 20.75 14.22 51.15
CA SER A 264 20.22 12.95 51.64
C SER A 264 21.31 12.08 52.26
N GLN A 265 22.50 12.04 51.66
CA GLN A 265 23.63 11.28 52.17
C GLN A 265 24.12 11.84 53.53
N TYR A 266 24.18 13.17 53.66
CA TYR A 266 24.46 13.83 54.93
C TYR A 266 23.40 13.53 55.99
N LEU A 267 22.11 13.47 55.64
CA LEU A 267 21.06 13.08 56.58
C LEU A 267 21.24 11.64 57.07
N THR A 268 21.50 10.68 56.18
CA THR A 268 21.77 9.29 56.59
C THR A 268 23.01 9.17 57.48
N TYR A 269 24.07 9.95 57.18
CA TYR A 269 25.25 10.01 58.03
C TYR A 269 24.94 10.59 59.41
N LEU A 270 24.19 11.69 59.48
CA LEU A 270 23.77 12.29 60.75
C LEU A 270 22.89 11.35 61.57
N ASP A 271 21.97 10.61 60.94
CA ASP A 271 21.15 9.61 61.62
C ASP A 271 22.01 8.49 62.22
N GLY A 272 23.03 8.02 61.48
CA GLY A 272 24.01 7.05 61.99
C GLY A 272 24.76 7.57 63.22
N VAL A 273 25.27 8.81 63.16
CA VAL A 273 25.94 9.45 64.30
C VAL A 273 24.98 9.63 65.48
N GLN A 274 23.73 10.03 65.25
CA GLN A 274 22.72 10.15 66.30
C GLN A 274 22.43 8.80 66.96
N GLN A 275 22.33 7.73 66.17
CA GLN A 275 22.13 6.38 66.69
C GLN A 275 23.30 5.95 67.58
N ASP A 276 24.54 6.23 67.16
CA ASP A 276 25.74 5.89 67.93
C ASP A 276 25.88 6.72 69.21
N ILE A 277 25.57 8.02 69.17
CA ILE A 277 25.48 8.87 70.37
C ILE A 277 24.40 8.32 71.31
N SER A 278 23.23 7.93 70.80
CA SER A 278 22.14 7.38 71.60
C SER A 278 22.52 6.04 72.24
N LYS A 279 23.23 5.16 71.51
CA LYS A 279 23.78 3.91 72.06
C LYS A 279 24.81 4.20 73.15
N SER A 280 25.75 5.13 72.91
CA SER A 280 26.76 5.50 73.90
C SER A 280 26.13 6.08 75.16
N LEU A 281 25.10 6.93 75.04
CA LEU A 281 24.38 7.49 76.18
C LEU A 281 23.65 6.41 76.98
N SER A 282 23.02 5.46 76.29
CA SER A 282 22.41 4.28 76.93
C SER A 282 23.45 3.48 77.72
N ASN A 283 24.62 3.22 77.13
CA ASN A 283 25.71 2.52 77.80
C ASN A 283 26.27 3.29 79.01
N CYS A 284 26.40 4.61 78.93
CA CYS A 284 26.79 5.42 80.09
C CYS A 284 25.74 5.37 81.19
N SER A 285 24.45 5.37 80.83
CA SER A 285 23.34 5.23 81.77
C SER A 285 23.40 3.86 82.48
N THR A 286 23.59 2.77 81.72
CA THR A 286 23.70 1.43 82.33
C THR A 286 24.91 1.33 83.26
N LEU A 287 26.07 1.84 82.85
CA LEU A 287 27.27 1.86 83.69
C LEU A 287 27.04 2.67 84.97
N LEU A 288 26.34 3.81 84.88
CA LEU A 288 25.98 4.62 86.05
C LEU A 288 25.07 3.85 87.01
N THR A 289 24.05 3.13 86.49
CA THR A 289 23.17 2.31 87.33
C THR A 289 23.92 1.14 87.99
N GLU A 290 24.89 0.54 87.29
CA GLU A 290 25.75 -0.50 87.84
C GLU A 290 26.64 0.05 88.96
N VAL A 291 27.31 1.17 88.74
CA VAL A 291 28.12 1.87 89.77
C VAL A 291 27.26 2.23 90.97
N GLN A 292 26.05 2.76 90.77
CA GLN A 292 25.11 3.08 91.84
C GLN A 292 24.70 1.83 92.63
N THR A 293 24.49 0.70 91.95
CA THR A 293 24.16 -0.59 92.57
C THR A 293 25.33 -1.13 93.40
N VAL A 294 26.55 -1.10 92.85
CA VAL A 294 27.77 -1.54 93.56
C VAL A 294 28.02 -0.65 94.77
N PHE A 295 27.85 0.66 94.64
CA PHE A 295 28.00 1.59 95.77
C PHE A 295 26.97 1.31 96.87
N GLY A 296 25.72 1.01 96.51
CA GLY A 296 24.68 0.58 97.45
C GLY A 296 25.06 -0.69 98.22
N LYS A 297 25.50 -1.73 97.49
CA LYS A 297 25.97 -2.99 98.10
C LYS A 297 27.18 -2.76 99.01
N ASN A 298 28.16 -1.98 98.55
CA ASN A 298 29.35 -1.66 99.36
C ASN A 298 28.97 -0.92 100.64
N MET A 299 28.01 0.00 100.58
CA MET A 299 27.50 0.71 101.75
C MET A 299 26.81 -0.24 102.74
N GLU A 300 26.05 -1.20 102.24
CA GLU A 300 25.40 -2.24 103.06
C GLU A 300 26.44 -3.12 103.76
N VAL A 301 27.47 -3.58 103.05
CA VAL A 301 28.59 -4.34 103.62
C VAL A 301 29.35 -3.52 104.67
N ILE A 302 29.60 -2.23 104.42
CA ILE A 302 30.23 -1.33 105.42
C ILE A 302 29.35 -1.23 106.67
N LYS A 303 28.03 -1.11 106.52
CA LYS A 303 27.09 -1.06 107.64
C LYS A 303 27.10 -2.37 108.44
N GLU A 304 27.09 -3.52 107.76
CA GLU A 304 27.20 -4.83 108.39
C GLU A 304 28.52 -5.00 109.15
N ASN A 305 29.64 -4.60 108.54
CA ASN A 305 30.95 -4.59 109.18
C ASN A 305 30.97 -3.70 110.43
N PHE A 306 30.34 -2.53 110.38
CA PHE A 306 30.27 -1.62 111.52
C PHE A 306 29.43 -2.22 112.66
N GLU A 307 28.31 -2.88 112.35
CA GLU A 307 27.50 -3.60 113.33
C GLU A 307 28.26 -4.82 113.91
N ALA A 308 29.06 -5.53 113.11
CA ALA A 308 29.92 -6.61 113.58
C ALA A 308 31.00 -6.09 114.55
N VAL A 309 31.64 -4.96 114.24
CA VAL A 309 32.60 -4.29 115.12
C VAL A 309 31.94 -3.83 116.42
N LYS A 310 30.75 -3.21 116.36
CA LYS A 310 29.98 -2.84 117.56
C LYS A 310 29.70 -4.05 118.45
N ARG A 311 29.24 -5.17 117.88
CA ARG A 311 29.02 -6.42 118.63
C ARG A 311 30.30 -6.91 119.31
N ARG A 312 31.45 -6.84 118.63
CA ARG A 312 32.75 -7.24 119.19
C ARG A 312 33.22 -6.33 120.31
N ILE A 313 33.02 -5.01 120.18
CA ILE A 313 33.29 -4.04 121.25
C ILE A 313 32.41 -4.32 122.47
N ALA A 314 31.12 -4.61 122.27
CA ALA A 314 30.21 -4.97 123.36
C ALA A 314 30.63 -6.28 124.07
N ALA A 315 31.08 -7.29 123.33
CA ALA A 315 31.58 -8.54 123.90
C ALA A 315 32.84 -8.36 124.74
N LEU A 316 33.78 -7.50 124.30
CA LEU A 316 34.98 -7.15 125.08
C LEU A 316 34.63 -6.40 126.37
N LYS A 317 33.59 -5.56 126.35
CA LYS A 317 33.11 -4.84 127.53
C LYS A 317 32.48 -5.75 128.60
N ASN A 318 31.95 -6.92 128.20
CA ASN A 318 31.38 -7.91 129.11
C ASN A 318 32.41 -8.93 129.64
N GLN A 319 33.67 -8.85 129.21
CA GLN A 319 34.77 -9.72 129.68
C GLN A 319 35.74 -9.01 130.65
N SER A 320 35.45 -7.76 131.04
CA SER A 320 36.11 -7.02 132.12
C SER A 320 35.15 -6.75 133.26
#